data_AF-A0A529PVN4-F1
#
_entry.id   AF-A0A529PVN4-F1
#
_cell.length_a   1.000
_cell.length_b   1.000
_cell.length_c   1.000
_cell.angle_alpha   90.00
_cell.angle_beta   90.00
_cell.angle_gamma   90.00
#
_symmetry.space_group_name_H-M   'P 1'
#
loop_
_entity.id
_entity.type
_entity.pdbx_description
1 polymer ?
#
loop_
_entity_poly.entity_id
_entity_poly.type
_entity_poly.pdbx_seq_one_letter_code
_entity_poly.pdbx_strand_id
1 'polypeptide(L)'
;TLLSCDNIPTNGTILGNVVRAFAERRGGKLADWIEANVAFPSAMVDRIAPATTAADIGTVEQRYGYHDSALVVGERFRQWVIENRFAGRVPRWDLVG
;
A
#
# COMPACT_ATOMS: atom_id res chain seq x y z
N THR A 1 -7.40 -6.96 7.47
CA THR A 1 -7.52 -6.21 6.20
C THR A 1 -6.38 -6.56 5.29
N LEU A 2 -6.62 -6.65 3.97
CA LEU A 2 -5.59 -6.59 2.94
C LEU A 2 -5.87 -5.35 2.07
N LEU A 3 -5.01 -4.34 2.16
CA LEU A 3 -5.18 -3.04 1.51
C LEU A 3 -4.15 -2.92 0.38
N SER A 4 -4.64 -2.86 -0.86
CA SER A 4 -3.78 -2.63 -2.02
C SER A 4 -3.41 -1.14 -2.11
N CYS A 5 -2.14 -0.87 -2.41
CA CYS A 5 -1.61 0.46 -2.71
C CYS A 5 -1.07 0.55 -4.15
N ASP A 6 -1.37 -0.43 -5.00
CA ASP A 6 -1.05 -0.34 -6.42
C ASP A 6 -1.98 0.65 -7.14
N ASN A 7 -1.43 1.38 -8.11
CA ASN A 7 -2.17 2.35 -8.93
C ASN A 7 -2.99 1.66 -10.03
N ILE A 8 -4.03 0.95 -9.61
CA ILE A 8 -4.96 0.22 -10.48
C ILE A 8 -6.40 0.58 -10.05
N PRO A 9 -7.33 0.81 -10.99
CA PRO A 9 -8.73 1.03 -10.65
C PRO A 9 -9.30 -0.14 -9.84
N THR A 10 -10.07 0.15 -8.78
CA THR A 10 -10.72 -0.87 -7.93
C THR A 10 -9.75 -1.92 -7.38
N ASN A 11 -8.52 -1.50 -7.03
CA ASN A 11 -7.44 -2.38 -6.59
C ASN A 11 -7.83 -3.34 -5.44
N GLY A 12 -8.66 -2.92 -4.50
CA GLY A 12 -9.19 -3.78 -3.42
C GLY A 12 -10.05 -4.92 -3.95
N THR A 13 -10.95 -4.64 -4.90
CA THR A 13 -11.79 -5.65 -5.55
C THR A 13 -10.94 -6.66 -6.31
N ILE A 14 -9.94 -6.20 -7.08
CA ILE A 14 -9.03 -7.08 -7.83
C ILE A 14 -8.26 -7.99 -6.87
N LEU A 15 -7.68 -7.43 -5.80
CA LEU A 15 -6.96 -8.19 -4.79
C LEU A 15 -7.86 -9.24 -4.13
N GLY A 16 -9.08 -8.86 -3.75
CA GLY A 16 -10.06 -9.77 -3.14
C GLY A 16 -10.40 -10.94 -4.06
N ASN A 17 -10.64 -10.68 -5.34
CA ASN A 17 -10.95 -11.71 -6.33
C ASN A 17 -9.78 -12.70 -6.51
N VAL A 18 -8.55 -12.20 -6.65
CA VAL A 18 -7.37 -13.06 -6.82
C VAL A 18 -7.13 -13.92 -5.58
N VAL A 19 -7.21 -13.33 -4.38
CA VAL A 19 -7.03 -14.04 -3.11
C VAL A 19 -8.10 -15.11 -2.93
N ARG A 20 -9.38 -14.80 -3.22
CA ARG A 20 -10.47 -15.78 -3.15
C ARG A 20 -10.25 -16.92 -4.12
N ALA A 21 -9.97 -16.63 -5.40
CA ALA A 21 -9.74 -17.66 -6.40
C ALA A 21 -8.56 -18.58 -6.05
N PHE A 22 -7.50 -18.03 -5.45
CA PHE A 22 -6.39 -18.81 -4.92
C PHE A 22 -6.83 -19.72 -3.75
N ALA A 23 -7.59 -19.17 -2.80
CA ALA A 23 -8.09 -19.92 -1.65
C ALA A 23 -9.03 -21.07 -2.03
N GLU A 24 -9.90 -20.86 -3.03
CA GLU A 24 -10.77 -21.90 -3.59
C GLU A 24 -9.95 -23.05 -4.17
N ARG A 25 -8.88 -22.74 -4.92
CA ARG A 25 -7.95 -23.76 -5.46
C ARG A 25 -7.17 -24.49 -4.38
N ARG A 26 -6.86 -23.81 -3.27
CA ARG A 26 -6.20 -24.44 -2.12
C ARG A 26 -7.15 -25.42 -1.41
N GLY A 27 -8.46 -25.20 -1.51
CA GLY A 27 -9.50 -26.07 -0.98
C GLY A 27 -9.75 -25.92 0.52
N GLY A 28 -10.66 -26.75 1.03
CA GLY A 28 -11.13 -26.69 2.42
C GLY A 28 -12.06 -25.51 2.67
N LYS A 29 -12.03 -24.96 3.90
CA LYS A 29 -12.89 -23.85 4.34
C LYS A 29 -12.21 -22.47 4.26
N LEU A 30 -11.09 -22.38 3.54
CA LEU A 30 -10.27 -21.16 3.52
C LEU A 30 -10.98 -20.00 2.82
N ALA A 31 -11.63 -20.26 1.68
CA ALA A 31 -12.38 -19.24 0.96
C ALA A 31 -13.53 -18.68 1.82
N ASP A 32 -14.31 -19.56 2.46
CA ASP A 32 -15.40 -19.18 3.37
C ASP A 32 -14.90 -18.35 4.55
N TRP A 33 -13.77 -18.76 5.14
CA TRP A 33 -13.17 -18.02 6.24
C TRP A 33 -12.68 -16.64 5.79
N ILE A 34 -12.03 -16.53 4.63
CA ILE A 34 -11.58 -15.26 4.08
C ILE A 34 -12.78 -14.34 3.85
N GLU A 35 -13.87 -14.85 3.29
CA GLU A 35 -15.07 -14.06 3.05
C GLU A 35 -15.69 -13.50 4.33
N ALA A 36 -15.69 -14.29 5.40
CA ALA A 36 -16.26 -13.88 6.67
C ALA A 36 -15.35 -12.94 7.49
N ASN A 37 -14.03 -12.97 7.28
CA ASN A 37 -13.06 -12.35 8.21
C ASN A 37 -12.15 -11.29 7.60
N VAL A 38 -12.07 -11.19 6.27
CA VAL A 38 -11.09 -10.32 5.59
C VAL A 38 -11.79 -9.19 4.85
N ALA A 39 -11.27 -7.98 5.03
CA ALA A 39 -11.67 -6.81 4.27
C ALA A 39 -10.63 -6.47 3.19
N PHE A 40 -11.11 -6.12 2.00
CA PHE A 40 -10.34 -5.71 0.83
C PHE A 40 -10.77 -4.31 0.36
N PRO A 41 -10.47 -3.23 1.13
CA PRO A 41 -10.80 -1.87 0.74
C PRO A 41 -10.06 -1.46 -0.53
N SER A 42 -10.71 -0.71 -1.40
CA SER A 42 -10.02 -0.01 -2.49
C SER A 42 -9.38 1.28 -2.00
N ALA A 43 -8.29 1.69 -2.63
CA ALA A 43 -7.64 2.97 -2.35
C ALA A 43 -7.11 3.64 -3.62
N MET A 44 -7.10 4.97 -3.60
CA MET A 44 -6.34 5.80 -4.53
C MET A 44 -5.09 6.28 -3.80
N VAL A 45 -3.91 5.99 -4.35
CA VAL A 45 -2.62 6.48 -3.86
C VAL A 45 -2.05 7.47 -4.86
N ASP A 46 -1.50 8.57 -4.37
CA ASP A 46 -0.85 9.54 -5.24
C ASP A 46 0.36 10.19 -4.57
N ARG A 47 1.51 10.02 -5.21
CA ARG A 47 2.79 10.68 -4.95
C ARG A 47 3.79 10.25 -6.02
N ILE A 48 4.36 11.20 -6.75
CA ILE A 48 5.49 10.93 -7.64
C ILE A 48 6.73 10.60 -6.80
N ALA A 49 7.21 9.37 -6.94
CA ALA A 49 8.41 8.85 -6.29
C ALA A 49 9.34 8.23 -7.35
N PRO A 50 10.28 9.02 -7.92
CA PRO A 50 11.27 8.51 -8.87
C PRO A 50 12.15 7.44 -8.22
N ALA A 51 12.73 6.56 -9.03
CA ALA A 51 13.75 5.65 -8.56
C ALA A 51 14.97 6.44 -8.05
N THR A 52 15.40 6.16 -6.82
CA THR A 52 16.57 6.79 -6.22
C THR A 52 17.82 6.52 -7.04
N THR A 53 18.61 7.56 -7.29
CA THR A 53 19.90 7.47 -7.97
C THR A 53 21.06 7.65 -7.00
N ALA A 54 22.27 7.26 -7.43
CA ALA A 54 23.49 7.54 -6.66
C ALA A 54 23.74 9.05 -6.47
N ALA A 55 23.27 9.89 -7.40
CA ALA A 55 23.38 11.34 -7.29
C ALA A 55 22.47 11.91 -6.19
N ASP A 56 21.26 11.34 -6.03
CA ASP A 56 20.35 11.71 -4.93
C ASP A 56 20.97 11.41 -3.57
N ILE A 57 21.55 10.20 -3.43
CA ILE A 57 22.24 9.77 -2.20
C ILE A 57 23.41 10.71 -1.91
N GLY A 58 24.27 10.98 -2.89
CA GLY A 58 25.40 11.90 -2.73
C GLY A 58 24.96 13.32 -2.37
N THR A 59 23.85 13.81 -2.92
CA THR A 59 23.28 15.12 -2.59
C THR A 59 22.81 15.18 -1.13
N VAL A 60 22.13 14.13 -0.66
CA VAL A 60 21.67 14.03 0.73
C VAL A 60 22.85 13.92 1.69
N GLU A 61 23.86 13.10 1.36
CA GLU A 61 25.06 12.95 2.17
C GLU A 61 25.86 14.24 2.30
N GLN A 62 26.08 14.96 1.20
CA GLN A 62 26.75 16.27 1.21
C GLN A 62 25.96 17.31 2.01
N ARG A 63 24.62 17.27 1.93
CA ARG A 63 23.76 18.27 2.58
C ARG A 63 23.56 18.03 4.06
N TYR A 64 23.45 16.77 4.48
CA TYR A 64 23.05 16.40 5.85
C TYR A 64 24.14 15.65 6.62
N GLY A 65 25.26 15.33 5.98
CA GLY A 65 26.45 14.76 6.63
C GLY A 65 26.35 13.28 6.98
N TYR A 66 25.37 12.55 6.42
CA TYR A 66 25.23 11.10 6.61
C TYR A 66 24.87 10.39 5.31
N HIS A 67 25.45 9.21 5.12
CA HIS A 67 25.13 8.32 4.02
C HIS A 67 23.85 7.54 4.31
N ASP A 68 22.90 7.51 3.36
CA ASP A 68 21.67 6.73 3.44
C ASP A 68 21.48 5.87 2.20
N SER A 69 21.78 4.57 2.32
CA SER A 69 21.60 3.61 1.24
C SER A 69 20.14 3.25 0.96
N ALA A 70 19.21 3.64 1.85
CA ALA A 70 17.78 3.40 1.74
C ALA A 70 16.99 4.68 1.40
N LEU A 71 17.67 5.73 0.95
CA LEU A 71 17.04 6.99 0.55
C LEU A 71 15.93 6.75 -0.46
N VAL A 72 14.78 7.40 -0.23
CA VAL A 72 13.69 7.52 -1.20
C VAL A 72 13.42 8.99 -1.43
N VAL A 73 13.46 9.41 -2.69
CA VAL A 73 13.09 10.75 -3.11
C VAL A 73 11.66 10.77 -3.64
N GLY A 74 10.98 11.89 -3.45
CA GLY A 74 9.63 12.07 -3.96
C GLY A 74 9.21 13.53 -3.82
N GLU A 75 8.16 13.88 -4.56
CA GLU A 75 7.62 15.22 -4.47
C GLU A 75 7.00 15.51 -3.08
N ARG A 76 6.63 16.78 -2.88
CA ARG A 76 5.95 17.23 -1.65
C ARG A 76 4.48 16.84 -1.61
N PHE A 77 3.82 16.81 -2.76
CA PHE A 77 2.42 16.39 -2.83
C PHE A 77 2.29 14.94 -2.39
N ARG A 78 1.20 14.65 -1.71
CA ARG A 78 0.83 13.30 -1.28
C ARG A 78 -0.67 13.26 -1.05
N GLN A 79 -1.32 12.23 -1.53
CA GLN A 79 -2.72 11.96 -1.25
C GLN A 79 -2.95 10.47 -1.11
N TRP A 80 -3.80 10.09 -0.16
CA TRP A 80 -4.22 8.72 0.01
C TRP A 80 -5.70 8.69 0.41
N VAL A 81 -6.55 8.23 -0.50
CA VAL A 81 -7.98 8.07 -0.25
C VAL A 81 -8.23 6.58 -0.09
N ILE A 82 -8.78 6.20 1.05
CA ILE A 82 -9.01 4.80 1.41
C ILE A 82 -10.51 4.61 1.67
N GLU A 83 -11.09 3.57 1.06
CA GLU A 83 -12.43 3.12 1.44
C GLU A 83 -12.45 2.75 2.93
N ASN A 84 -13.43 3.26 3.68
CA ASN A 84 -13.55 2.98 5.11
C ASN A 84 -14.13 1.57 5.38
N ARG A 85 -13.36 0.54 5.01
CA ARG A 85 -13.74 -0.87 5.11
C ARG A 85 -12.55 -1.68 5.61
N PHE A 86 -12.52 -1.95 6.91
CA PHE A 86 -11.40 -2.63 7.56
C PHE A 86 -11.86 -3.81 8.42
N ALA A 87 -11.05 -4.86 8.41
CA ALA A 87 -11.13 -5.96 9.36
C ALA A 87 -10.00 -5.81 10.38
N GLY A 88 -10.37 -5.52 11.63
CA GLY A 88 -9.44 -5.26 12.74
C GLY A 88 -9.12 -3.78 12.92
N ARG A 89 -8.08 -3.51 13.72
CA ARG A 89 -7.65 -2.14 14.04
C ARG A 89 -6.84 -1.54 12.89
N VAL A 90 -6.95 -0.22 12.73
CA VAL A 90 -6.13 0.56 11.79
C VAL A 90 -5.49 1.75 12.50
N PRO A 91 -4.36 2.28 11.99
CA PRO A 91 -3.83 3.57 12.43
C PRO A 91 -4.82 4.71 12.20
N ARG A 92 -4.67 5.80 12.95
CA ARG A 92 -5.44 7.04 12.78
C ARG A 92 -4.89 7.88 11.61
N TRP A 93 -4.92 7.32 10.40
CA TRP A 93 -4.46 8.01 9.18
C TRP A 93 -5.24 9.28 8.88
N ASP A 94 -6.48 9.36 9.33
CA ASP A 94 -7.34 10.53 9.26
C ASP A 94 -6.76 11.77 9.96
N LEU A 95 -5.83 11.60 10.91
CA LEU A 95 -5.19 12.70 11.62
C LEU A 95 -3.97 13.29 10.90
N VAL A 96 -3.50 12.67 9.81
CA VAL A 96 -2.24 13.03 9.13
C VAL A 96 -2.38 13.14 7.60
N GLY A 97 -3.63 13.24 7.12
CA GLY A 97 -4.00 13.42 5.72
C GLY A 97 -3.63 14.78 5.17
#